data_AF-A0A959N520-F1
#
_entry.id   AF-A0A959N520-F1
#
_cell.length_a   1.000
_cell.length_b   1.000
_cell.length_c   1.000
_cell.angle_alpha   90.00
_cell.angle_beta   90.00
_cell.angle_gamma   90.00
#
_symmetry.space_group_name_H-M   'P 1'
#
loop_
_entity.id
_entity.type
_entity.pdbx_description
1 polymer ?
#
loop_
_entity_poly.entity_id
_entity_poly.type
_entity_poly.pdbx_seq_one_letter_code
_entity_poly.pdbx_strand_id
1 'polypeptide(L)'
;MKISYIILYIISAVLLLIALLGNSTTKPLFNKISEKTLSLSGFDKSYLESADNQIDELIYKSKQIELQIEKIKKFFSSDKVDENLYKKEKNLILERTFYDPLIMLFNYFFRISFVFIAVIFFMGGMVFHLGYRSMDLRRRVKRLESLLPAANDTNFKY
;
A
#
# COMPACT_ATOMS: atom_id res chain seq x y z
N MET A 1 20.17 -24.28 6.42
CA MET A 1 19.44 -24.00 7.68
C MET A 1 19.86 -22.70 8.35
N LYS A 2 21.16 -22.38 8.49
CA LYS A 2 21.56 -21.10 9.09
C LYS A 2 21.15 -19.87 8.26
N ILE A 3 21.33 -19.96 6.95
CA ILE A 3 21.01 -18.87 6.01
C ILE A 3 19.49 -18.62 5.92
N SER A 4 18.66 -19.66 6.06
CA SER A 4 17.21 -19.55 5.86
C SER A 4 16.54 -18.67 6.92
N TYR A 5 16.88 -18.82 8.22
CA TYR A 5 16.28 -17.93 9.23
C TYR A 5 16.79 -16.48 9.12
N ILE A 6 18.04 -16.28 8.67
CA ILE A 6 18.61 -14.95 8.43
C ILE A 6 17.84 -14.24 7.31
N ILE A 7 17.60 -14.93 6.19
CA ILE A 7 16.80 -14.39 5.07
C ILE A 7 15.39 -14.03 5.55
N LEU A 8 14.73 -14.90 6.32
CA LEU A 8 13.38 -14.63 6.84
C LEU A 8 13.34 -13.38 7.74
N TYR A 9 14.35 -13.18 8.60
CA TYR A 9 14.44 -11.97 9.41
C TYR A 9 14.70 -10.72 8.58
N ILE A 10 15.57 -10.79 7.57
CA ILE A 10 15.84 -9.66 6.68
C ILE A 10 14.57 -9.28 5.91
N ILE A 11 13.86 -10.26 5.35
CA ILE A 11 12.59 -10.03 4.64
C ILE A 11 11.57 -9.38 5.58
N SER A 12 11.42 -9.91 6.80
CA SER A 12 10.52 -9.33 7.81
C SER A 12 10.86 -7.88 8.13
N ALA A 13 12.14 -7.58 8.37
CA ALA A 13 12.61 -6.24 8.68
C ALA A 13 12.37 -5.26 7.52
N VAL A 14 12.65 -5.68 6.28
CA VAL A 14 12.41 -4.87 5.09
C VAL A 14 10.92 -4.59 4.91
N LEU A 15 10.05 -5.60 5.06
CA LEU A 15 8.60 -5.43 4.96
C LEU A 15 8.05 -4.47 6.03
N LEU A 16 8.55 -4.56 7.26
CA LEU A 16 8.21 -3.65 8.35
C LEU A 16 8.65 -2.22 8.04
N LEU A 17 9.88 -2.03 7.54
CA LEU A 17 10.38 -0.70 7.14
C LEU A 17 9.53 -0.10 6.02
N ILE A 18 9.16 -0.90 5.01
CA ILE A 18 8.30 -0.44 3.89
C ILE A 18 6.92 -0.02 4.40
N ALA A 19 6.34 -0.77 5.34
CA ALA A 19 5.04 -0.46 5.94
C ALA A 19 5.09 0.79 6.84
N LEU A 20 6.13 0.95 7.66
CA LEU A 20 6.29 2.07 8.60
C LEU A 20 6.64 3.39 7.88
N LEU A 21 7.49 3.34 6.85
CA LEU A 21 7.83 4.49 6.01
C LEU A 21 6.72 4.86 5.00
N GLY A 22 5.56 4.21 5.14
CA GLY A 22 4.35 4.32 4.33
C GLY A 22 4.01 5.72 3.82
N ASN A 23 4.10 6.74 4.69
CA ASN A 23 3.44 8.03 4.44
C ASN A 23 4.17 8.96 3.48
N SER A 24 5.48 8.89 3.34
CA SER A 24 6.25 9.78 2.45
C SER A 24 6.85 9.02 1.28
N THR A 25 7.74 8.06 1.55
CA THR A 25 8.59 7.47 0.51
C THR A 25 7.93 6.30 -0.21
N THR A 26 7.13 5.49 0.49
CA THR A 26 6.50 4.29 -0.07
C THR A 26 5.04 4.49 -0.49
N LYS A 27 4.45 5.67 -0.23
CA LYS A 27 3.10 6.05 -0.68
C LYS A 27 2.88 5.84 -2.19
N PRO A 28 3.82 6.21 -3.10
CA PRO A 28 3.63 5.98 -4.53
C PRO A 28 3.55 4.50 -4.90
N LEU A 29 4.25 3.64 -4.16
CA LEU A 29 4.23 2.20 -4.38
C LEU A 29 2.86 1.61 -4.02
N PHE A 30 2.32 1.99 -2.85
CA PHE A 30 0.99 1.56 -2.42
C PHE A 30 -0.10 2.13 -3.32
N ASN A 31 -0.02 3.40 -3.72
CA ASN A 31 -0.98 3.99 -4.67
C ASN A 31 -1.03 3.19 -5.98
N LYS A 32 0.12 2.85 -6.57
CA LYS A 32 0.17 2.02 -7.79
C LYS A 32 -0.46 0.64 -7.60
N ILE A 33 -0.22 0.00 -6.46
CA ILE A 33 -0.83 -1.31 -6.15
C ILE A 33 -2.35 -1.15 -6.00
N SER A 34 -2.81 -0.11 -5.31
CA SER A 34 -4.22 0.18 -5.09
C SER A 34 -4.94 0.54 -6.40
N GLU A 35 -4.37 1.40 -7.23
CA GLU A 35 -4.88 1.76 -8.56
C GLU A 35 -4.99 0.52 -9.45
N LYS A 36 -3.94 -0.31 -9.51
CA LYS A 36 -3.96 -1.55 -10.29
C LYS A 36 -4.99 -2.56 -9.76
N THR A 37 -5.18 -2.62 -8.45
CA THR A 37 -6.17 -3.50 -7.84
C THR A 37 -7.59 -3.04 -8.18
N LEU A 38 -7.83 -1.74 -8.10
CA LEU A 38 -9.12 -1.14 -8.46
C LEU A 38 -9.43 -1.34 -9.95
N SER A 39 -8.47 -1.13 -10.84
CA SER A 39 -8.67 -1.37 -12.28
C SER A 39 -8.97 -2.84 -12.57
N LEU A 40 -8.25 -3.78 -11.95
CA LEU A 40 -8.54 -5.22 -12.06
C LEU A 40 -9.94 -5.59 -11.56
N SER A 41 -10.47 -4.87 -10.56
CA SER A 41 -11.84 -5.05 -10.06
C SER A 41 -12.92 -4.37 -10.91
N GLY A 42 -12.54 -3.71 -12.01
CA GLY A 42 -13.44 -3.00 -12.93
C GLY A 42 -13.70 -1.54 -12.56
N PHE A 43 -13.05 -1.02 -11.50
CA PHE A 43 -13.11 0.39 -11.11
C PHE A 43 -11.96 1.17 -11.74
N ASP A 44 -12.07 1.40 -13.04
CA ASP A 44 -11.13 2.23 -13.77
C ASP A 44 -11.41 3.72 -13.59
N LYS A 45 -10.35 4.49 -13.36
CA LYS A 45 -10.41 5.94 -13.16
C LYS A 45 -11.07 6.66 -14.35
N SER A 46 -10.83 6.17 -15.56
CA SER A 46 -11.37 6.73 -16.81
C SER A 46 -12.89 6.77 -16.86
N TYR A 47 -13.59 5.82 -16.23
CA TYR A 47 -15.05 5.83 -16.16
C TYR A 47 -15.57 6.98 -15.29
N LEU A 48 -14.91 7.23 -14.16
CA LEU A 48 -15.25 8.35 -13.27
C LEU A 48 -14.91 9.69 -13.90
N GLU A 49 -13.75 9.79 -14.56
CA GLU A 49 -13.37 10.99 -15.32
C GLU A 49 -14.36 11.29 -16.46
N SER A 50 -14.85 10.27 -17.16
CA SER A 50 -15.89 10.42 -18.19
C SER A 50 -17.20 10.95 -17.60
N ALA A 51 -17.65 10.38 -16.48
CA ALA A 51 -18.86 10.83 -15.80
C ALA A 51 -18.73 12.26 -15.25
N ASP A 52 -17.58 12.61 -14.66
CA ASP A 52 -17.27 13.97 -14.23
C ASP A 52 -17.30 14.96 -15.40
N ASN A 53 -16.75 14.60 -16.56
CA ASN A 53 -16.79 15.46 -17.74
C ASN A 53 -18.23 15.72 -18.23
N GLN A 54 -19.13 14.73 -18.13
CA GLN A 54 -20.54 14.91 -18.48
C GLN A 54 -21.25 15.83 -17.48
N ILE A 55 -20.97 15.68 -16.18
CA ILE A 55 -21.49 16.56 -15.13
C ILE A 55 -21.01 17.99 -15.36
N ASP A 56 -19.72 18.18 -15.62
CA ASP A 56 -19.14 19.50 -15.92
C ASP A 56 -19.77 20.12 -17.18
N GLU A 57 -20.10 19.31 -18.19
CA GLU A 57 -20.80 19.79 -19.39
C GLU A 57 -22.26 20.20 -19.10
N LEU A 58 -22.98 19.44 -18.27
CA LEU A 58 -24.34 19.80 -17.84
C LEU A 58 -24.35 21.09 -17.01
N ILE A 59 -23.42 21.23 -16.06
CA ILE A 59 -23.24 22.44 -15.26
C ILE A 59 -22.93 23.62 -16.19
N TYR A 60 -22.04 23.44 -17.16
CA TYR A 60 -21.73 24.48 -18.13
C TYR A 60 -22.94 24.89 -18.99
N LYS A 61 -23.72 23.93 -19.47
CA LYS A 61 -24.97 24.21 -20.21
C LYS A 61 -25.97 24.98 -19.34
N SER A 62 -26.11 24.60 -18.06
CA SER A 62 -26.93 25.33 -17.09
C SER A 62 -26.45 26.78 -16.93
N LYS A 63 -25.15 26.99 -16.70
CA LYS A 63 -24.51 28.31 -16.64
C LYS A 63 -24.76 29.13 -17.92
N GLN A 64 -24.71 28.52 -19.10
CA GLN A 64 -25.02 29.21 -20.35
C GLN A 64 -26.49 29.63 -20.46
N ILE A 65 -27.44 28.80 -19.99
CA ILE A 65 -28.85 29.17 -19.93
C ILE A 65 -29.06 30.36 -18.97
N GLU A 66 -28.42 30.32 -17.79
CA GLU A 66 -28.44 31.44 -16.84
C GLU A 66 -27.88 32.72 -17.46
N LEU A 67 -26.75 32.64 -18.18
CA LEU A 67 -26.18 33.77 -18.89
C LEU A 67 -27.17 34.37 -19.91
N GLN A 68 -27.90 33.53 -20.64
CA GLN A 68 -28.91 34.01 -21.60
C GLN A 68 -30.10 34.66 -20.89
N ILE A 69 -30.58 34.09 -19.78
CA ILE A 69 -31.63 34.68 -18.95
C ILE A 69 -31.17 36.03 -18.39
N GLU A 70 -29.92 36.12 -17.92
CA GLU A 70 -29.35 37.35 -17.38
C GLU A 70 -29.16 38.41 -18.48
N LYS A 71 -28.73 38.01 -19.68
CA LYS A 71 -28.67 38.89 -20.86
C LYS A 71 -30.06 39.43 -21.21
N ILE A 72 -31.11 38.60 -21.20
CA ILE A 72 -32.49 39.05 -21.45
C ILE A 72 -32.95 40.01 -20.35
N LYS A 73 -32.73 39.67 -19.07
CA LYS A 73 -33.09 40.54 -17.94
C LYS A 73 -32.37 41.88 -18.01
N LYS A 74 -31.07 41.85 -18.30
CA LYS A 74 -30.22 43.04 -18.40
C LYS A 74 -30.39 43.81 -19.69
N PHE A 75 -30.95 43.23 -20.75
CA PHE A 75 -31.34 43.95 -21.96
C PHE A 75 -32.36 45.06 -21.67
N PHE A 76 -33.20 44.86 -20.66
CA PHE A 76 -34.14 45.88 -20.16
C PHE A 76 -33.51 46.83 -19.11
N SER A 77 -32.20 46.74 -18.87
CA SER A 77 -31.44 47.57 -17.93
C SER A 77 -30.15 48.10 -18.59
N SER A 78 -29.48 49.08 -18.00
CA SER A 78 -28.20 49.59 -18.53
C SER A 78 -26.97 48.77 -18.10
N ASP A 79 -27.15 47.71 -17.31
CA ASP A 79 -26.07 46.98 -16.67
C ASP A 79 -25.43 45.93 -17.60
N LYS A 80 -24.10 45.87 -17.62
CA LYS A 80 -23.36 44.86 -18.37
C LYS A 80 -23.36 43.51 -17.64
N VAL A 81 -23.41 42.44 -18.42
CA VAL A 81 -23.32 41.05 -17.93
C VAL A 81 -21.84 40.67 -17.84
N ASP A 82 -21.41 40.06 -16.73
CA ASP A 82 -20.04 39.54 -16.57
C ASP A 82 -19.97 38.08 -17.03
N GLU A 83 -19.37 37.85 -18.19
CA GLU A 83 -19.27 36.53 -18.81
C GLU A 83 -18.25 35.61 -18.13
N ASN A 84 -17.36 36.13 -17.26
CA ASN A 84 -16.33 35.32 -16.61
C ASN A 84 -16.91 34.31 -15.61
N LEU A 85 -18.06 34.61 -15.00
CA LEU A 85 -18.74 33.74 -14.04
C LEU A 85 -19.28 32.45 -14.69
N TYR A 86 -19.44 32.48 -16.01
CA TYR A 86 -20.10 31.42 -16.79
C TYR A 86 -19.12 30.53 -17.58
N LYS A 87 -17.82 30.61 -17.26
CA LYS A 87 -16.79 29.77 -17.87
C LYS A 87 -16.91 28.31 -17.41
N LYS A 88 -16.44 27.40 -18.27
CA LYS A 88 -16.37 25.97 -17.96
C LYS A 88 -15.29 25.73 -16.91
N GLU A 89 -15.67 25.14 -15.80
CA GLU A 89 -14.79 24.72 -14.72
C GLU A 89 -14.77 23.19 -14.64
N LYS A 90 -13.63 22.63 -14.26
CA LYS A 90 -13.48 21.17 -14.10
C LYS A 90 -13.57 20.83 -12.62
N ASN A 91 -14.70 20.30 -12.18
CA ASN A 91 -14.94 20.12 -10.74
C ASN A 91 -14.48 18.76 -10.19
N LEU A 92 -14.21 17.76 -11.05
CA LEU A 92 -13.69 16.42 -10.68
C LEU A 92 -14.36 15.86 -9.41
N ILE A 93 -15.69 15.97 -9.34
CA ILE A 93 -16.45 15.77 -8.11
C ILE A 93 -16.46 14.28 -7.76
N LEU A 94 -16.71 13.41 -8.74
CA LEU A 94 -16.78 11.97 -8.55
C LEU A 94 -15.41 11.39 -8.25
N GLU A 95 -14.35 11.84 -8.94
CA GLU A 95 -12.98 11.41 -8.67
C GLU A 95 -12.60 11.67 -7.20
N ARG A 96 -12.78 12.92 -6.73
CA ARG A 96 -12.41 13.30 -5.36
C ARG A 96 -13.30 12.69 -4.29
N THR A 97 -14.57 12.43 -4.59
CA THR A 97 -15.54 11.94 -3.61
C THR A 97 -15.53 10.42 -3.49
N PHE A 98 -15.29 9.69 -4.58
CA PHE A 98 -15.37 8.24 -4.59
C PHE A 98 -14.02 7.57 -4.82
N TYR A 99 -13.26 8.02 -5.82
CA TYR A 99 -12.02 7.35 -6.23
C TYR A 99 -10.88 7.54 -5.22
N ASP A 100 -10.63 8.79 -4.82
CA ASP A 100 -9.55 9.12 -3.88
C ASP A 100 -9.73 8.43 -2.51
N PRO A 101 -10.93 8.43 -1.89
CA PRO A 101 -11.15 7.68 -0.65
C PRO A 101 -11.00 6.17 -0.79
N LEU A 102 -11.42 5.59 -1.93
CA LEU A 102 -11.23 4.17 -2.22
C LEU A 102 -9.75 3.81 -2.27
N ILE A 103 -8.94 4.57 -3.01
CA ILE A 103 -7.47 4.37 -3.05
C ILE A 103 -6.87 4.47 -1.64
N MET A 104 -7.31 5.47 -0.86
CA MET A 104 -6.82 5.64 0.50
C MET A 104 -7.16 4.42 1.39
N LEU A 105 -8.37 3.87 1.27
CA LEU A 105 -8.80 2.69 2.01
C LEU A 105 -7.98 1.44 1.61
N PHE A 106 -7.80 1.19 0.31
CA PHE A 106 -6.97 0.09 -0.18
C PHE A 106 -5.51 0.21 0.29
N ASN A 107 -4.96 1.43 0.29
CA ASN A 107 -3.62 1.67 0.81
C ASN A 107 -3.47 1.26 2.28
N TYR A 108 -4.45 1.61 3.14
CA TYR A 108 -4.44 1.18 4.53
C TYR A 108 -4.52 -0.34 4.66
N PHE A 109 -5.39 -0.97 3.87
CA PHE A 109 -5.53 -2.43 3.86
C PHE A 109 -4.23 -3.13 3.46
N PHE A 110 -3.58 -2.67 2.38
CA PHE A 110 -2.29 -3.23 1.94
C PHE A 110 -1.18 -3.01 2.96
N ARG A 111 -1.13 -1.84 3.62
CA ARG A 111 -0.14 -1.59 4.69
C ARG A 111 -0.32 -2.54 5.87
N ILE A 112 -1.55 -2.70 6.36
CA ILE A 112 -1.85 -3.61 7.46
C ILE A 112 -1.48 -5.04 7.08
N SER A 113 -1.83 -5.45 5.86
CA SER A 113 -1.48 -6.78 5.33
C SER A 113 0.03 -7.00 5.27
N PHE A 114 0.81 -6.00 4.86
CA PHE A 114 2.27 -6.06 4.86
C PHE A 114 2.85 -6.25 6.26
N VAL A 115 2.29 -5.59 7.28
CA VAL A 115 2.70 -5.78 8.68
C VAL A 115 2.39 -7.21 9.13
N PHE A 116 1.19 -7.72 8.83
CA PHE A 116 0.83 -9.11 9.15
C PHE A 116 1.78 -10.12 8.50
N ILE A 117 2.08 -9.93 7.21
CA ILE A 117 3.03 -10.78 6.48
C ILE A 117 4.42 -10.70 7.13
N ALA A 118 4.88 -9.50 7.50
CA ALA A 118 6.18 -9.32 8.17
C ALA A 118 6.25 -10.09 9.50
N VAL A 119 5.17 -10.11 10.29
CA VAL A 119 5.06 -10.89 11.54
C VAL A 119 5.13 -12.39 11.26
N ILE A 120 4.44 -12.87 10.23
CA ILE A 120 4.49 -14.29 9.84
C ILE A 120 5.92 -14.71 9.46
N PHE A 121 6.61 -13.89 8.66
CA PHE A 121 8.02 -14.13 8.30
C PHE A 121 8.94 -14.11 9.52
N PHE A 122 8.70 -13.21 10.48
CA PHE A 122 9.44 -13.15 11.74
C PHE A 122 9.27 -14.43 12.56
N MET A 123 8.02 -14.86 12.76
CA MET A 123 7.69 -16.09 13.48
C MET A 123 8.29 -17.32 12.79
N GLY A 124 8.19 -17.39 11.46
CA GLY A 124 8.85 -18.44 10.68
C GLY A 124 10.37 -18.46 10.90
N GLY A 125 11.01 -17.29 10.84
CA GLY A 125 12.43 -17.14 11.16
C GLY A 125 12.80 -17.67 12.55
N MET A 126 11.97 -17.39 13.56
CA MET A 126 12.15 -17.88 14.93
C MET A 126 12.09 -19.41 15.00
N VAL A 127 11.10 -20.04 14.36
CA VAL A 127 10.98 -21.50 14.32
C VAL A 127 12.21 -22.13 13.67
N PHE A 128 12.66 -21.63 12.52
CA PHE A 128 13.86 -22.14 11.84
C PHE A 128 15.13 -21.91 12.67
N HIS A 129 15.23 -20.79 13.38
CA HIS A 129 16.38 -20.48 14.23
C HIS A 129 16.45 -21.46 15.42
N LEU A 130 15.33 -21.70 16.11
CA LEU A 130 15.25 -22.66 17.21
C LEU A 130 15.53 -24.09 16.74
N GLY A 131 14.96 -24.50 15.60
CA GLY A 131 15.22 -25.81 15.00
C GLY A 131 16.71 -26.01 14.70
N TYR A 132 17.37 -25.01 14.10
CA TYR A 132 18.81 -25.06 13.84
C TYR A 132 19.62 -25.15 15.14
N ARG A 133 19.30 -24.34 16.16
CA ARG A 133 20.01 -24.36 17.45
C ARG A 133 19.88 -25.71 18.15
N SER A 134 18.68 -26.31 18.13
CA SER A 134 18.43 -27.64 18.67
C SER A 134 19.27 -28.72 17.97
N MET A 135 19.34 -28.68 16.64
CA MET A 135 20.19 -29.60 15.86
C MET A 135 21.68 -29.41 16.16
N ASP A 136 22.15 -28.17 16.28
CA ASP A 136 23.55 -27.87 16.59
C ASP A 136 23.94 -28.35 18.00
N LEU A 137 23.08 -28.10 18.99
CA LEU A 137 23.24 -28.62 20.35
C LEU A 137 23.34 -30.15 20.38
N ARG A 138 22.42 -30.84 19.69
CA ARG A 138 22.47 -32.32 19.59
C ARG A 138 23.77 -32.81 18.97
N ARG A 139 24.29 -32.13 17.94
CA ARG A 139 25.58 -32.48 17.32
C ARG A 139 26.76 -32.25 18.27
N ARG A 140 26.75 -31.17 19.05
CA ARG A 140 27.80 -30.88 20.04
C ARG A 140 27.80 -31.90 21.18
N VAL A 141 26.62 -32.26 21.69
CA VAL A 141 26.47 -33.30 22.70
C VAL A 141 27.02 -34.63 22.19
N LYS A 142 26.63 -35.07 20.98
CA LYS A 142 27.17 -36.29 20.37
C LYS A 142 28.70 -36.28 20.22
N ARG A 143 29.29 -35.13 19.87
CA ARG A 143 30.76 -34.98 19.78
C ARG A 143 31.42 -35.12 21.16
N LEU A 144 30.86 -34.47 22.18
CA LEU A 144 31.37 -34.57 23.55
C LEU A 144 31.26 -36.00 24.08
N GLU A 145 30.13 -36.68 23.84
CA GLU A 145 29.93 -38.09 24.18
C GLU A 145 30.93 -39.01 23.48
N SER A 146 31.28 -38.74 22.22
CA SER A 146 32.29 -39.55 21.51
C SER A 146 33.73 -39.33 21.99
N LEU A 147 34.02 -38.21 22.65
CA LEU A 147 35.36 -37.90 23.17
C LEU A 147 35.59 -38.43 24.58
N LEU A 148 34.52 -38.66 25.35
CA LEU A 148 34.58 -39.23 26.70
C LEU A 148 35.21 -40.64 26.77
N PRO A 149 34.87 -41.62 25.90
CA PRO A 149 35.53 -42.93 25.93
C PRO A 149 37.01 -42.85 25.52
N ALA A 150 37.39 -41.96 24.60
CA ALA A 150 38.78 -41.75 24.21
C ALA A 150 39.66 -41.13 25.33
N ALA A 151 39.06 -40.32 26.22
CA ALA A 151 39.76 -39.73 27.36
C ALA A 151 39.91 -40.69 28.56
N ASN A 152 38.98 -41.65 28.71
CA ASN A 152 39.07 -42.68 29.75
C ASN A 152 40.14 -43.74 29.43
N ASP A 153 40.32 -44.11 28.15
CA ASP A 153 41.36 -45.08 27.76
C ASP A 153 42.79 -44.54 27.91
N THR A 154 43.00 -43.22 27.93
CA THR A 154 44.32 -42.60 28.17
C THR A 154 44.71 -42.51 29.64
N ASN A 155 43.76 -42.62 30.57
CA ASN A 155 44.02 -42.51 32.02
C ASN A 155 44.27 -43.86 32.72
N PHE A 156 44.23 -44.99 32.00
CA PHE A 156 44.47 -46.34 32.54
C PHE A 156 45.85 -46.93 32.19
N LYS A 157 46.83 -46.09 31.86
CA LYS A 157 48.24 -46.51 31.71
C LYS A 157 49.10 -45.93 32.83
N TYR A 158 48.96 -46.45 34.05
CA TYR A 158 50.00 -46.46 35.07
C TYR A 158 49.89 -47.76 35.86
#